data_AF-A0A7L1HZQ9-F1
#
_entry.id   AF-A0A7L1HZQ9-F1
#
_cell.length_a   1.000
_cell.length_b   1.000
_cell.length_c   1.000
_cell.angle_alpha   90.00
_cell.angle_beta   90.00
_cell.angle_gamma   90.00
#
_symmetry.space_group_name_H-M   'P 1'
#
loop_
_entity.id
_entity.type
_entity.pdbx_description
1 polymer ?
#
loop_
_entity_poly.entity_id
_entity_poly.type
_entity_poly.pdbx_seq_one_letter_code
_entity_poly.pdbx_strand_id
1 'polypeptide(L)'
;GYYADRWKNLLNTMGSPIKTYFDTSDHDPFCMYNYLLDIITWNKSIRKGFIKVKITDYTGNTLESKMNSEASTFQQYKRVKILTGFYQDLDKISKISLTFSTKTLIGPKHKLRILQMRLKSLNNPER
;
A
#
# COMPACT_ATOMS: atom_id res chain seq x y z
N GLY A 1 -3.94 -22.12 -2.22
CA GLY A 1 -2.46 -22.11 -2.15
C GLY A 1 -1.97 -23.38 -1.49
N TYR A 2 -0.74 -23.81 -1.78
CA TYR A 2 -0.20 -25.12 -1.34
C TYR A 2 -0.30 -25.34 0.19
N TYR A 3 -0.07 -24.30 1.00
CA TYR A 3 -0.12 -24.35 2.47
C TYR A 3 -1.46 -23.89 3.09
N ALA A 4 -2.56 -23.94 2.35
CA ALA A 4 -3.86 -23.51 2.86
C ALA A 4 -4.40 -24.42 3.98
N ASP A 5 -3.97 -25.68 3.99
CA ASP A 5 -4.27 -26.69 5.01
C ASP A 5 -3.83 -26.27 6.43
N ARG A 6 -2.77 -25.44 6.56
CA ARG A 6 -2.31 -24.90 7.83
C ARG A 6 -3.37 -24.08 8.58
N TRP A 7 -4.41 -23.62 7.89
CA TRP A 7 -5.50 -22.84 8.47
C TRP A 7 -6.64 -23.71 9.01
N LYS A 8 -6.65 -25.03 8.75
CA LYS A 8 -7.77 -25.94 9.04
C LYS A 8 -8.33 -25.82 10.46
N ASN A 9 -7.47 -25.77 11.47
CA ASN A 9 -7.89 -25.68 12.87
C ASN A 9 -8.61 -24.34 13.15
N LEU A 10 -8.13 -23.24 12.58
CA LEU A 10 -8.74 -21.93 12.72
C LEU A 10 -10.11 -21.88 12.03
N LEU A 11 -10.20 -22.43 10.81
CA LEU A 11 -11.45 -22.44 10.04
C LEU A 11 -12.55 -23.24 10.77
N ASN A 12 -12.20 -24.36 11.40
CA ASN A 12 -13.14 -25.20 12.16
C ASN A 12 -13.76 -24.47 13.36
N THR A 13 -13.03 -23.53 13.98
CA THR A 13 -13.54 -22.77 15.14
C THR A 13 -14.51 -21.65 14.81
N MET A 14 -14.54 -21.16 13.56
CA MET A 14 -15.32 -19.97 13.20
C MET A 14 -16.79 -20.24 12.84
N GLY A 15 -17.23 -21.51 12.82
CA GLY A 15 -18.65 -21.92 12.69
C GLY A 15 -19.38 -21.47 11.41
N SER A 16 -18.72 -20.72 10.53
CA SER A 16 -19.29 -20.14 9.32
C SER A 16 -18.26 -20.11 8.17
N PRO A 17 -18.69 -20.08 6.90
CA PRO A 17 -17.78 -20.04 5.76
C PRO A 17 -16.94 -18.75 5.74
N ILE A 18 -15.63 -18.90 5.66
CA ILE A 18 -14.69 -17.78 5.62
C ILE A 18 -14.41 -17.38 4.17
N LYS A 19 -14.50 -16.08 3.89
CA LYS A 19 -14.07 -15.49 2.62
C LYS A 19 -12.74 -14.80 2.82
N THR A 20 -11.81 -15.03 1.91
CA THR A 20 -10.48 -14.41 1.91
C THR A 20 -10.23 -13.76 0.57
N TYR A 21 -9.63 -12.57 0.59
CA TYR A 21 -9.34 -11.77 -0.59
C TYR A 21 -7.85 -11.43 -0.58
N PHE A 22 -7.22 -11.51 -1.75
CA PHE A 22 -5.85 -11.10 -1.96
C PHE A 22 -5.68 -10.70 -3.42
N ASP A 23 -4.81 -9.73 -3.66
CA ASP A 23 -4.38 -9.38 -5.01
C ASP A 23 -3.23 -10.30 -5.45
N THR A 24 -3.14 -10.53 -6.76
CA THR A 24 -2.04 -11.25 -7.40
C THR A 24 -1.35 -10.36 -8.42
N SER A 25 -0.09 -10.66 -8.72
CA SER A 25 0.54 -10.11 -9.92
C SER A 25 -0.08 -10.74 -11.18
N ASP A 26 0.20 -10.12 -12.32
CA ASP A 26 -0.13 -10.58 -13.67
C ASP A 26 0.96 -11.48 -14.29
N HIS A 27 2.04 -11.71 -13.56
CA HIS A 27 3.20 -12.50 -13.97
C HIS A 27 3.43 -13.65 -12.99
N ASP A 28 3.78 -14.84 -13.50
CA ASP A 28 4.24 -15.98 -12.70
C ASP A 28 5.42 -15.57 -11.78
N PRO A 29 5.46 -15.97 -10.49
CA PRO A 29 4.57 -16.90 -9.78
C PRO A 29 3.29 -16.27 -9.17
N PHE A 30 2.79 -15.18 -9.75
CA PHE A 30 1.57 -14.45 -9.35
C PHE A 30 1.64 -13.81 -7.96
N CYS A 31 2.84 -13.71 -7.36
CA CYS A 31 3.04 -13.16 -6.03
C CYS A 31 2.85 -11.64 -5.97
N MET A 32 2.24 -11.17 -4.88
CA MET A 32 2.10 -9.75 -4.59
C MET A 32 2.38 -9.49 -3.12
N TYR A 33 3.19 -8.47 -2.86
CA TYR A 33 3.65 -8.08 -1.52
C TYR A 33 2.92 -6.81 -1.11
N ASN A 34 2.01 -6.97 -0.16
CA ASN A 34 1.06 -5.94 0.24
C ASN A 34 1.55 -5.20 1.49
N TYR A 35 1.39 -3.89 1.46
CA TYR A 35 1.72 -2.98 2.54
C TYR A 35 0.52 -2.09 2.84
N LEU A 36 0.36 -1.73 4.11
CA LEU A 36 -0.58 -0.72 4.55
C LEU A 36 0.17 0.60 4.77
N LEU A 37 -0.19 1.61 3.99
CA LEU A 37 0.33 2.97 4.13
C LEU A 37 -0.68 3.82 4.91
N ASP A 38 -0.28 4.25 6.10
CA ASP A 38 -0.99 5.26 6.89
C ASP A 38 -0.41 6.65 6.56
N ILE A 39 -1.24 7.61 6.15
CA ILE A 39 -0.84 9.01 5.90
C ILE A 39 -1.69 9.95 6.76
N ILE A 40 -1.04 10.94 7.38
CA ILE A 40 -1.70 12.11 7.98
C ILE A 40 -1.18 13.36 7.26
N THR A 41 -2.08 14.21 6.78
CA THR A 41 -1.71 15.44 6.05
C THR A 41 -1.95 16.70 6.87
N TRP A 42 -1.27 17.79 6.50
CA TRP A 42 -1.45 19.13 7.10
C TRP A 42 -1.87 20.18 6.07
N ASN A 43 -2.38 19.74 4.92
CA ASN A 43 -3.02 20.65 3.95
C ASN A 43 -4.25 21.32 4.57
N LYS A 44 -4.36 22.65 4.47
CA LYS A 44 -5.57 23.39 4.86
C LYS A 44 -6.79 23.00 4.01
N SER A 45 -6.59 22.86 2.70
CA SER A 45 -7.65 22.45 1.76
C SER A 45 -7.64 20.95 1.53
N ILE A 46 -8.83 20.39 1.30
CA ILE A 46 -9.01 18.99 0.95
C ILE A 46 -8.28 18.69 -0.36
N ARG A 47 -7.53 17.58 -0.39
CA ARG A 47 -6.90 17.06 -1.60
C ARG A 47 -7.51 15.71 -1.95
N LYS A 48 -7.89 15.52 -3.21
CA LYS A 48 -8.31 14.21 -3.72
C LYS A 48 -7.33 13.78 -4.81
N GLY A 49 -6.82 12.56 -4.72
CA GLY A 49 -5.86 12.05 -5.70
C GLY A 49 -5.33 10.67 -5.37
N PHE A 50 -4.39 10.23 -6.19
CA PHE A 50 -3.77 8.92 -6.14
C PHE A 50 -2.38 9.03 -5.50
N ILE A 51 -1.97 7.96 -4.84
CA ILE A 51 -0.64 7.79 -4.29
C ILE A 51 0.04 6.62 -5.00
N LYS A 52 1.27 6.83 -5.44
CA LYS A 52 2.20 5.77 -5.81
C LYS A 52 3.34 5.75 -4.80
N VAL A 53 3.67 4.57 -4.30
CA VAL A 53 4.75 4.39 -3.32
C VAL A 53 5.98 3.88 -4.05
N LYS A 54 7.14 4.44 -3.73
CA LYS A 54 8.43 3.94 -4.15
C LYS A 54 9.23 3.60 -2.90
N ILE A 55 9.72 2.37 -2.82
CA ILE A 55 10.62 1.92 -1.76
C ILE A 55 12.02 1.72 -2.35
N THR A 56 13.04 1.89 -1.51
CA THR A 56 14.44 1.76 -1.91
C THR A 56 15.21 1.03 -0.83
N ASP A 57 16.10 0.11 -1.22
CA ASP A 57 16.97 -0.59 -0.29
C ASP A 57 18.26 0.18 0.00
N TYR A 58 19.15 -0.40 0.81
CA TYR A 58 20.43 0.20 1.16
C TYR A 58 21.48 0.16 0.03
N THR A 59 21.24 -0.63 -1.02
CA THR A 59 22.09 -0.71 -2.23
C THR A 59 21.62 0.20 -3.36
N GLY A 60 20.47 0.85 -3.18
CA GLY A 60 19.88 1.77 -4.17
C GLY A 60 18.87 1.11 -5.12
N ASN A 61 18.56 -0.18 -4.97
CA ASN A 61 17.50 -0.80 -5.78
C ASN A 61 16.15 -0.25 -5.36
N THR A 62 15.27 -0.03 -6.34
CA THR A 62 13.98 0.61 -6.07
C THR A 62 12.84 -0.18 -6.65
N LEU A 63 11.75 -0.28 -5.90
CA LEU A 63 10.48 -0.85 -6.35
C LEU A 63 9.39 0.21 -6.27
N GLU A 64 8.50 0.19 -7.25
CA GLU A 64 7.31 1.03 -7.25
C GLU A 64 6.06 0.17 -7.04
N SER A 65 5.12 0.72 -6.30
CA SER A 65 3.85 0.07 -6.08
C SER A 65 2.97 0.15 -7.32
N LYS A 66 2.04 -0.80 -7.41
CA LYS A 66 0.83 -0.59 -8.21
C LYS A 66 0.12 0.65 -7.67
N MET A 67 -0.32 1.52 -8.58
CA MET A 67 -1.12 2.67 -8.20
C MET A 67 -2.54 2.20 -7.87
N ASN A 68 -3.13 2.77 -6.81
CA ASN A 68 -4.50 2.43 -6.45
C ASN A 68 -5.48 2.69 -7.60
N SER A 69 -6.49 1.83 -7.71
CA SER A 69 -7.61 2.01 -8.63
C SER A 69 -8.44 3.26 -8.27
N GLU A 70 -8.56 3.56 -6.97
CA GLU A 70 -9.40 4.64 -6.46
C GLU A 70 -8.59 5.82 -5.89
N ALA A 71 -9.13 7.02 -6.11
CA ALA A 71 -8.55 8.24 -5.54
C ALA A 71 -8.92 8.39 -4.06
N SER A 72 -7.93 8.66 -3.23
CA SER A 72 -8.11 8.92 -1.81
C SER A 72 -8.37 10.41 -1.54
N THR A 73 -9.18 10.69 -0.51
CA THR A 73 -9.45 12.05 -0.02
C THR A 73 -8.64 12.33 1.24
N PHE A 74 -7.79 13.35 1.19
CA PHE A 74 -6.92 13.79 2.27
C PHE A 74 -7.47 15.08 2.88
N GLN A 75 -7.83 15.00 4.16
CA GLN A 75 -8.27 16.13 4.98
C GLN A 75 -7.24 16.39 6.08
N GLN A 76 -7.12 17.65 6.50
CA GLN A 76 -6.14 18.05 7.52
C GLN A 76 -6.28 17.19 8.79
N TYR A 77 -5.16 16.66 9.27
CA TYR A 77 -5.03 15.85 10.48
C TYR A 77 -5.85 14.56 10.53
N LYS A 78 -6.47 14.17 9.41
CA LYS A 78 -7.16 12.87 9.31
C LYS A 78 -6.20 11.81 8.77
N ARG A 79 -6.24 10.65 9.42
CA ARG A 79 -5.51 9.46 8.97
C ARG A 79 -6.24 8.84 7.79
N VAL A 80 -5.51 8.65 6.69
CA VAL A 80 -5.95 7.89 5.52
C VAL A 80 -5.13 6.61 5.46
N LYS A 81 -5.80 5.47 5.26
CA LYS A 81 -5.16 4.16 5.09
C LYS A 81 -5.25 3.75 3.63
N ILE A 82 -4.13 3.30 3.08
CA ILE A 82 -4.00 2.91 1.68
C ILE A 82 -3.37 1.53 1.62
N LEU A 83 -4.05 0.57 0.99
CA LEU A 83 -3.46 -0.69 0.61
C LEU A 83 -2.61 -0.48 -0.64
N THR A 84 -1.36 -0.89 -0.61
CA THR A 84 -0.43 -0.76 -1.73
C THR A 84 0.33 -2.05 -1.94
N GLY A 85 0.49 -2.49 -3.18
CA GLY A 85 1.14 -3.75 -3.49
C GLY A 85 2.33 -3.59 -4.43
N PHE A 86 3.34 -4.43 -4.22
CA PHE A 86 4.57 -4.51 -4.99
C PHE A 86 4.70 -5.91 -5.60
N TYR A 87 5.31 -6.01 -6.78
CA TYR A 87 5.54 -7.30 -7.45
C TYR A 87 6.73 -8.08 -6.89
N GLN A 88 7.59 -7.42 -6.11
CA GLN A 88 8.75 -8.02 -5.47
C GLN A 88 8.79 -7.58 -4.01
N ASP A 89 9.32 -8.43 -3.12
CA ASP A 89 9.63 -8.01 -1.76
C ASP A 89 11.00 -7.36 -1.73
N LEU A 90 11.12 -6.33 -0.90
CA LEU A 90 12.38 -5.67 -0.65
C LEU A 90 12.59 -5.69 0.86
N ASP A 91 13.58 -6.46 1.30
CA ASP A 91 13.69 -6.83 2.69
C ASP A 91 13.99 -5.63 3.59
N LYS A 92 15.11 -4.97 3.35
CA LYS A 92 15.55 -3.83 4.16
C LYS A 92 15.31 -2.52 3.42
N ILE A 93 14.20 -1.86 3.76
CA ILE A 93 13.83 -0.56 3.21
C ILE A 93 14.67 0.53 3.89
N SER A 94 15.45 1.27 3.12
CA SER A 94 16.22 2.44 3.57
C SER A 94 15.45 3.74 3.37
N LYS A 95 14.62 3.81 2.32
CA LYS A 95 13.90 5.03 1.95
C LYS A 95 12.52 4.71 1.37
N ILE A 96 11.56 5.57 1.73
CA ILE A 96 10.20 5.58 1.19
C ILE A 96 9.99 6.92 0.49
N SER A 97 9.41 6.89 -0.71
CA SER A 97 9.05 8.08 -1.50
C SER A 97 7.62 7.95 -1.98
N LEU A 98 6.91 9.08 -2.01
CA LEU A 98 5.49 9.12 -2.39
C LEU A 98 5.30 10.08 -3.55
N THR A 99 4.59 9.61 -4.57
CA THR A 99 4.12 10.45 -5.68
C THR A 99 2.63 10.66 -5.52
N PHE A 100 2.22 11.93 -5.34
CA PHE A 100 0.82 12.33 -5.36
C PHE A 100 0.44 12.83 -6.75
N SER A 101 -0.69 12.36 -7.28
CA SER A 101 -1.21 12.75 -8.60
C SER A 101 -2.72 12.91 -8.57
N THR A 102 -3.25 13.88 -9.33
CA THR A 102 -4.69 14.01 -9.60
C THR A 102 -5.10 13.37 -10.92
N LYS A 103 -4.17 12.72 -11.64
CA LYS A 103 -4.31 12.23 -13.02
C LYS A 103 -4.72 13.31 -14.05
N THR A 104 -4.67 14.59 -13.68
CA THR A 104 -4.96 15.70 -14.58
C THR A 104 -3.65 16.16 -15.22
N LEU A 105 -3.56 16.08 -16.54
CA LEU A 105 -2.39 16.55 -17.31
C LEU A 105 -2.35 18.07 -17.43
N ILE A 106 -3.53 18.70 -17.47
CA ILE A 106 -3.71 20.14 -17.66
C ILE A 106 -4.36 20.71 -16.40
N GLY A 107 -3.69 21.63 -15.72
CA GLY A 107 -4.21 22.28 -14.53
C GLY A 107 -3.15 22.67 -13.49
N PRO A 108 -3.55 23.34 -12.41
CA PRO A 108 -2.63 23.74 -11.36
C PRO A 108 -2.04 22.53 -10.65
N LYS A 109 -0.71 22.52 -10.49
CA LYS A 109 -0.02 21.48 -9.72
C LYS A 109 -0.45 21.54 -8.26
N HIS A 110 -1.02 20.45 -7.75
CA HIS A 110 -1.44 20.34 -6.37
C HIS A 110 -0.39 19.60 -5.54
N LYS A 111 0.07 20.24 -4.45
CA LYS A 111 1.03 19.63 -3.51
C LYS A 111 0.28 18.99 -2.34
N LEU A 112 0.59 17.72 -2.07
CA LEU A 112 0.21 17.06 -0.82
C LEU A 112 1.28 17.35 0.24
N ARG A 113 0.83 17.81 1.40
CA ARG A 113 1.66 18.18 2.54
C ARG A 113 1.45 17.13 3.63
N ILE A 114 2.42 16.24 3.79
CA ILE A 114 2.37 15.11 4.72
C ILE A 114 2.97 15.55 6.06
N LEU A 115 2.28 15.23 7.14
CA LEU A 115 2.74 15.42 8.52
C LEU A 115 3.42 14.14 9.02
N GLN A 116 2.78 12.99 8.78
CA GLN A 116 3.28 11.69 9.19
C GLN A 116 2.92 10.66 8.13
N MET A 117 3.82 9.71 7.91
CA MET A 117 3.55 8.49 7.15
C MET A 117 4.11 7.27 7.87
N ARG A 118 3.47 6.13 7.69
CA ARG A 118 3.95 4.82 8.14
C ARG A 118 3.58 3.76 7.11
N LEU A 119 4.57 2.96 6.70
CA LEU A 119 4.38 1.83 5.80
C LEU A 119 4.56 0.54 6.61
N LYS A 120 3.54 -0.32 6.63
CA LYS A 120 3.56 -1.59 7.37
C LYS A 120 3.43 -2.76 6.39
N SER A 121 4.35 -3.72 6.44
CA SER A 121 4.23 -4.96 5.66
C SER A 121 3.10 -5.83 6.20
N LEU A 122 2.25 -6.35 5.31
CA LEU A 122 1.21 -7.31 5.66
C LEU A 122 1.72 -8.75 5.51
N ASN A 123 2.64 -8.98 4.59
CA ASN A 123 3.26 -10.29 4.37
C ASN A 123 4.30 -10.63 5.45
N ASN A 124 5.02 -9.62 5.97
CA ASN A 124 6.05 -9.77 7.01
C ASN A 124 5.81 -8.76 8.16
N PRO A 125 4.85 -9.02 9.07
CA PRO A 125 4.39 -8.02 10.07
C PRO A 125 5.42 -7.61 11.13
N GLU A 126 6.45 -8.45 11.34
CA GLU A 126 7.52 -8.24 12.33
C GLU A 126 8.66 -7.33 11.82
N ARG A 127 8.55 -6.83 10.59
CA ARG A 127 9.53 -5.91 9.96
C ARG A 127 9.37 -4.46 10.44
#